data_AF-A0A6N3R6Q6-F1
#
_entry.id   AF-A0A6N3R6Q6-F1
#
_cell.length_a   1.000
_cell.length_b   1.000
_cell.length_c   1.000
_cell.angle_alpha   90.00
_cell.angle_beta   90.00
_cell.angle_gamma   90.00
#
_symmetry.space_group_name_H-M   'P 1'
#
loop_
_entity.id
_entity.type
_entity.pdbx_description
1 polymer ?
#
loop_
_entity_poly.entity_id
_entity_poly.type
_entity_poly.pdbx_seq_one_letter_code
_entity_poly.pdbx_strand_id
1 'polypeptide(L)'
;MFKKETGHSLGQYIRSRKMTEIAQKLKESNEPILYLAERYGFESQQTLTRTFKNYFDVPPHKYRMTNMQGESRFLHPLNHYNS
;
A
#
# COMPACT_ATOMS: atom_id res chain seq x y z
N MET A 1 -5.34 -16.83 16.01
CA MET A 1 -6.70 -16.30 15.78
C MET A 1 -6.73 -15.45 14.50
N PHE A 2 -5.98 -14.34 14.40
CA PHE A 2 -5.96 -13.50 13.18
C PHE A 2 -5.67 -14.20 11.83
N LYS A 3 -4.64 -15.07 11.77
CA LYS A 3 -4.30 -15.83 10.54
C LYS A 3 -5.37 -16.85 10.14
N LYS A 4 -6.12 -17.39 11.11
CA LYS A 4 -7.21 -18.34 10.83
C LYS A 4 -8.43 -17.64 10.21
N GLU A 5 -8.64 -16.36 10.52
CA GLU A 5 -9.78 -15.57 10.04
C GLU A 5 -9.49 -14.83 8.73
N THR A 6 -8.26 -14.33 8.55
CA THR A 6 -7.90 -13.47 7.40
C THR A 6 -7.01 -14.16 6.35
N GLY A 7 -6.53 -15.37 6.64
CA GLY A 7 -5.51 -16.06 5.83
C GLY A 7 -4.11 -15.45 5.90
N HIS A 8 -3.93 -14.29 6.52
CA HIS A 8 -2.67 -13.53 6.56
C HIS A 8 -2.11 -13.44 7.98
N SER A 9 -0.79 -13.35 8.13
CA SER A 9 -0.24 -12.87 9.40
C SER A 9 -0.63 -11.40 9.61
N LEU A 10 -0.71 -10.96 10.87
CA LEU A 10 -1.01 -9.56 11.19
C LEU A 10 -0.02 -8.60 10.52
N GLY A 11 1.26 -8.94 10.52
CA GLY A 11 2.30 -8.13 9.86
C GLY A 11 2.17 -8.10 8.33
N GLN A 12 1.70 -9.18 7.70
CA GLN A 12 1.38 -9.18 6.27
C GLN A 12 0.20 -8.27 5.97
N TYR A 13 -0.89 -8.38 6.75
CA TYR A 13 -2.07 -7.54 6.57
C TYR A 13 -1.74 -6.04 6.73
N ILE A 14 -1.01 -5.67 7.79
CA ILE A 14 -0.60 -4.28 8.01
C ILE A 14 0.22 -3.76 6.84
N ARG A 15 1.20 -4.54 6.36
CA ARG A 15 2.04 -4.15 5.22
C ARG A 15 1.20 -3.95 3.95
N SER A 16 0.33 -4.90 3.62
CA SER A 16 -0.54 -4.85 2.44
C SER A 16 -1.55 -3.68 2.50
N ARG A 17 -2.08 -3.39 3.69
CA ARG A 17 -2.93 -2.20 3.92
C ARG A 17 -2.17 -0.90 3.70
N LYS A 18 -0.96 -0.76 4.24
CA LYS A 18 -0.11 0.41 3.97
C LYS A 18 0.14 0.59 2.47
N MET A 19 0.40 -0.50 1.73
CA MET A 19 0.59 -0.44 0.27
C MET A 19 -0.66 0.07 -0.45
N THR A 20 -1.84 -0.37 -0.03
CA THR A 20 -3.12 0.09 -0.56
C THR A 20 -3.31 1.60 -0.36
N GLU A 21 -3.09 2.10 0.86
CA GLU A 21 -3.27 3.51 1.18
C GLU A 21 -2.26 4.41 0.44
N ILE A 22 -1.00 3.98 0.34
CA ILE A 22 0.00 4.70 -0.45
C ILE A 22 -0.40 4.74 -1.93
N ALA A 23 -0.91 3.64 -2.48
CA ALA A 23 -1.36 3.59 -3.88
C ALA A 23 -2.51 4.58 -4.14
N GLN A 24 -3.45 4.71 -3.21
CA GLN A 24 -4.52 5.72 -3.27
C GLN A 24 -3.94 7.14 -3.22
N LYS A 25 -3.05 7.44 -2.26
CA LYS A 25 -2.42 8.76 -2.16
C LYS A 25 -1.60 9.17 -3.37
N LEU A 26 -0.96 8.20 -4.04
CA LEU A 26 -0.25 8.44 -5.29
C LEU A 26 -1.17 8.85 -6.44
N LYS A 27 -2.45 8.45 -6.43
CA LYS A 27 -3.45 8.82 -7.45
C LYS A 27 -4.21 10.10 -7.09
N GLU A 28 -4.47 10.29 -5.81
CA GLU A 28 -5.26 11.42 -5.29
C GLU A 28 -4.44 12.71 -5.16
N SER A 29 -3.11 12.62 -5.09
CA SER A 29 -2.27 13.76 -4.72
C SER A 29 -0.91 13.77 -5.44
N ASN A 30 -0.28 14.95 -5.43
CA ASN A 30 1.10 15.15 -5.86
C ASN A 30 2.12 15.05 -4.72
N GLU A 31 1.74 14.49 -3.56
CA GLU A 31 2.63 14.39 -2.39
C GLU A 31 3.96 13.72 -2.77
N PRO A 32 5.12 14.33 -2.44
CA PRO A 32 6.42 13.71 -2.68
C PRO A 32 6.53 12.28 -2.10
N ILE A 33 7.12 11.37 -2.88
CA ILE A 33 7.27 9.95 -2.47
C ILE A 33 8.09 9.85 -1.18
N LEU A 34 9.02 10.77 -0.94
CA LEU A 34 9.75 10.89 0.32
C LEU A 34 8.82 11.10 1.52
N TYR A 35 7.86 12.03 1.45
CA TYR A 35 6.93 12.28 2.55
C TYR A 35 5.96 11.12 2.77
N LEU A 36 5.56 10.42 1.69
CA LEU A 36 4.84 9.16 1.82
C LEU A 36 5.69 8.08 2.50
N ALA A 37 7.00 8.04 2.26
CA ALA A 37 7.88 7.09 2.94
C ALA A 37 7.91 7.37 4.45
N GLU A 38 8.17 8.62 4.83
CA GLU A 38 8.23 9.05 6.24
C GLU A 38 6.90 8.81 6.97
N ARG A 39 5.78 9.25 6.39
CA ARG A 39 4.43 9.12 6.98
C ARG A 39 4.06 7.66 7.26
N TYR A 40 4.44 6.75 6.37
CA TYR A 40 4.12 5.33 6.50
C TYR A 40 5.20 4.52 7.25
N GLY A 41 6.22 5.20 7.78
CA GLY A 41 7.26 4.61 8.63
C GLY A 41 8.33 3.84 7.86
N PHE A 42 8.64 4.25 6.63
CA PHE A 42 9.78 3.72 5.88
C PHE A 42 11.04 4.51 6.22
N GLU A 43 12.14 3.80 6.44
CA GLU A 43 13.46 4.39 6.75
C GLU A 43 14.02 5.24 5.60
N SER A 44 13.55 5.01 4.37
CA SER A 44 13.96 5.77 3.20
C SER A 44 12.97 5.64 2.04
N GLN A 45 13.02 6.60 1.11
CA GLN A 45 12.28 6.54 -0.14
C GLN A 45 12.62 5.27 -0.95
N GLN A 46 13.86 4.81 -0.88
CA GLN A 46 14.35 3.62 -1.58
C GLN A 46 13.69 2.36 -1.03
N THR A 47 13.56 2.25 0.30
CA THR A 47 12.88 1.12 0.95
C THR A 47 11.39 1.11 0.61
N LEU A 48 10.73 2.27 0.59
CA LEU A 48 9.36 2.38 0.09
C LEU A 48 9.25 1.92 -1.36
N THR A 49 10.10 2.45 -2.24
CA THR A 49 10.09 2.17 -3.69
C THR A 49 10.22 0.68 -3.98
N ARG A 50 11.16 0.00 -3.31
CA ARG A 50 11.36 -1.45 -3.45
C ARG A 50 10.15 -2.23 -2.97
N THR A 51 9.60 -1.89 -1.81
CA THR A 51 8.44 -2.58 -1.23
C THR A 51 7.20 -2.41 -2.11
N PHE A 52 6.94 -1.19 -2.58
CA PHE A 52 5.81 -0.86 -3.43
C PHE A 52 5.91 -1.55 -4.79
N LYS A 53 7.10 -1.54 -5.41
CA LYS A 53 7.34 -2.25 -6.67
C LYS A 53 7.11 -3.75 -6.52
N ASN A 54 7.55 -4.37 -5.42
CA ASN A 54 7.29 -5.78 -5.19
C ASN A 54 5.80 -6.11 -5.00
N TYR A 55 4.99 -5.13 -4.56
CA TYR A 55 3.57 -5.31 -4.31
C TYR A 55 2.70 -5.06 -5.56
N PHE A 56 3.02 -4.03 -6.34
CA PHE A 56 2.24 -3.59 -7.52
C PHE A 56 2.94 -3.83 -8.85
N ASP A 57 4.11 -4.46 -8.86
CA ASP A 57 4.97 -4.70 -10.02
C ASP A 57 5.48 -3.43 -10.73
N VAL A 58 5.16 -2.25 -10.20
CA VAL A 58 5.58 -0.95 -10.75
C VAL A 58 6.06 0.01 -9.64
N PRO A 59 7.10 0.82 -9.88
CA PRO A 59 7.55 1.84 -8.92
C PRO A 59 6.48 2.92 -8.66
N PRO A 60 6.47 3.57 -7.47
CA PRO A 60 5.50 4.61 -7.11
C PRO A 60 5.36 5.75 -8.12
N HIS A 61 6.48 6.24 -8.65
CA HIS A 61 6.48 7.32 -9.65
C HIS A 61 5.76 6.90 -10.94
N LYS A 62 6.05 5.68 -11.44
CA LYS A 62 5.36 5.15 -12.62
C LYS A 62 3.89 4.89 -12.31
N TYR A 63 3.58 4.33 -11.15
CA TYR A 63 2.21 4.09 -10.73
C TYR A 63 1.37 5.38 -10.70
N ARG A 64 1.92 6.50 -10.23
CA ARG A 64 1.25 7.81 -10.27
C ARG A 64 0.84 8.24 -11.67
N MET A 65 1.68 8.01 -12.66
CA MET A 65 1.47 8.50 -14.04
C MET A 65 0.55 7.62 -14.89
N THR A 66 0.26 6.39 -14.46
CA THR A 66 -0.58 5.47 -15.25
C THR A 66 -2.06 5.64 -14.90
N ASN A 67 -2.96 5.20 -15.79
CA ASN A 67 -4.38 4.99 -15.45
C ASN A 67 -4.63 3.64 -14.76
N MET A 68 -3.55 2.96 -14.35
CA MET A 68 -3.65 1.63 -13.75
C MET A 68 -4.33 1.75 -12.37
N GLN A 69 -5.48 1.09 -12.24
CA GLN A 69 -6.19 0.91 -10.97
C GLN A 69 -5.68 -0.38 -10.34
N GLY A 70 -4.88 -0.28 -9.28
CA GLY A 70 -4.38 -1.44 -8.52
C GLY A 70 -5.45 -2.14 -7.67
N GLU A 71 -6.73 -1.93 -7.98
CA GLU A 71 -7.90 -2.31 -7.16
C GLU A 71 -7.92 -3.79 -6.81
N SER A 72 -7.51 -4.67 -7.74
CA SER A 72 -7.43 -6.11 -7.48
C SER A 72 -6.44 -6.48 -6.36
N ARG A 73 -5.47 -5.62 -6.01
CA ARG A 73 -4.49 -5.86 -4.94
C ARG A 73 -4.77 -5.04 -3.70
N PHE A 74 -5.85 -4.27 -3.68
CA PHE A 74 -6.23 -3.47 -2.53
C PHE A 74 -6.79 -4.38 -1.45
N LEU A 75 -6.22 -4.30 -0.26
CA LEU A 75 -6.87 -4.83 0.93
C LEU A 75 -7.75 -3.72 1.48
N HIS A 76 -9.00 -4.02 1.82
CA HIS A 76 -9.88 -3.08 2.51
C HIS A 76 -9.74 -3.23 4.04
N PRO A 77 -10.09 -2.21 4.84
CA PRO A 77 -10.08 -2.34 6.29
C PRO A 77 -11.03 -3.45 6.74
N LEU A 78 -10.59 -4.30 7.66
CA LEU A 78 -11.38 -5.41 8.22
C LEU A 78 -12.68 -4.97 8.95
N ASN A 79 -12.92 -3.67 9.13
CA ASN A 79 -14.08 -3.13 9.86
C ASN A 79 -15.35 -2.98 9.01
N HIS A 80 -15.36 -3.34 7.71
CA HIS A 80 -16.55 -3.17 6.85
C HIS A 80 -17.44 -4.41 6.69
N TYR A 81 -17.22 -5.49 7.45
CA TYR A 81 -18.15 -6.63 7.51
C TYR A 81 -18.55 -6.92 8.95
N ASN A 82 -19.48 -6.11 9.46
CA ASN A 82 -20.44 -6.43 10.51
C ASN A 82 -21.42 -5.26 10.68
N SER A 83 -22.32 -5.10 9.71
CA SER A 83 -23.67 -4.52 9.83
C SER A 83 -24.47 -4.92 8.60
#